data_AF-A0AAV8VRX9-F1
#
_entry.id   AF-A0AAV8VRX9-F1
#
_cell.length_a   1.000
_cell.length_b   1.000
_cell.length_c   1.000
_cell.angle_alpha   90.00
_cell.angle_beta   90.00
_cell.angle_gamma   90.00
#
_symmetry.space_group_name_H-M   'P 1'
#
loop_
_entity.id
_entity.type
_entity.pdbx_description
1 polymer ?
#
loop_
_entity_poly.entity_id
_entity_poly.type
_entity_poly.pdbx_seq_one_letter_code
_entity_poly.pdbx_strand_id
1 'polypeptide(L)'
;MTHPVVLVGLFLVLAFQPPVDARAKRQVHDNTLELVHVIFRHGDRTPDKSVMYKNDPYINETYYPIGLGQLTNHENGFKMPEWAARVYPKIRHLAIMDYNVSTATSQLKRLSSVREFATRTLRRPNSYCPVYLRELVKALQSEPVKDFLKEHKALMEYVQENSGKPMNKLLDVFSIYQTLTAERTMNLTLPEWSKSVYPHGITEVAAKQCEIENSNAVLKRLNGGECRKRA
;
A
#
# COMPACT_ATOMS: atom_id res chain seq x y z
N MET A 1 53.10 -7.28 -88.86
CA MET A 1 53.08 -7.31 -87.38
C MET A 1 51.64 -7.29 -86.95
N THR A 2 51.24 -8.35 -86.25
CA THR A 2 49.88 -8.71 -85.85
C THR A 2 49.47 -7.96 -84.59
N HIS A 3 48.28 -7.32 -84.60
CA HIS A 3 47.63 -6.86 -83.38
C HIS A 3 46.35 -7.67 -83.12
N PRO A 4 46.07 -8.07 -81.87
CA PRO A 4 45.02 -9.03 -81.55
C PRO A 4 43.64 -8.37 -81.51
N VAL A 5 42.64 -9.09 -82.01
CA VAL A 5 41.22 -8.80 -81.81
C VAL A 5 40.82 -9.30 -80.42
N VAL A 6 40.37 -8.41 -79.54
CA VAL A 6 39.79 -8.79 -78.24
C VAL A 6 38.27 -8.81 -78.37
N LEU A 7 37.69 -10.00 -78.36
CA LEU A 7 36.25 -10.22 -78.26
C LEU A 7 35.85 -10.19 -76.78
N VAL A 8 35.12 -9.16 -76.36
CA VAL A 8 34.50 -9.11 -75.03
C VAL A 8 33.12 -9.74 -75.15
N GLY A 9 32.99 -10.99 -74.70
CA GLY A 9 31.72 -11.71 -74.62
C GLY A 9 30.88 -11.21 -73.44
N LEU A 10 29.67 -10.73 -73.73
CA LEU A 10 28.68 -10.32 -72.74
C LEU A 10 27.94 -11.57 -72.22
N PHE A 11 28.30 -12.07 -71.04
CA PHE A 11 27.53 -13.11 -70.35
C PHE A 11 26.36 -12.48 -69.58
N LEU A 12 25.15 -12.57 -70.14
CA LEU A 12 23.91 -12.21 -69.49
C LEU A 12 23.44 -13.38 -68.61
N VAL A 13 23.78 -13.35 -67.31
CA VAL A 13 23.23 -14.29 -66.33
C VAL A 13 21.86 -13.75 -65.89
N LEU A 14 20.79 -14.28 -66.47
CA LEU A 14 19.43 -14.05 -65.97
C LEU A 14 19.22 -14.89 -64.69
N ALA A 15 19.48 -14.29 -63.54
CA ALA A 15 19.08 -14.86 -62.26
C ALA A 15 17.55 -14.75 -62.12
N PHE A 16 16.83 -15.84 -62.40
CA PHE A 16 15.44 -16.02 -61.97
C PHE A 16 15.43 -16.09 -60.42
N GLN A 17 15.15 -14.98 -59.76
CA GLN A 17 14.76 -15.00 -58.35
C GLN A 17 13.25 -15.26 -58.29
N PRO A 18 12.78 -16.33 -57.59
CA PRO A 18 11.35 -16.46 -57.32
C PRO A 18 10.89 -15.26 -56.48
N PRO A 19 9.63 -14.80 -56.62
CA PRO A 19 9.13 -13.71 -55.81
C PRO A 19 9.15 -14.17 -54.35
N VAL A 20 10.08 -13.62 -53.57
CA VAL A 20 9.99 -13.67 -52.12
C VAL A 20 8.81 -12.78 -51.79
N ASP A 21 7.68 -13.37 -51.37
CA ASP A 21 6.53 -12.66 -50.80
C ASP A 21 6.98 -11.92 -49.53
N ALA A 22 7.59 -10.75 -49.74
CA ALA A 22 8.13 -9.89 -48.71
C ALA A 22 7.11 -8.80 -48.39
N ARG A 23 6.11 -9.15 -47.58
CA ARG A 23 5.58 -8.34 -46.45
C ARG A 23 4.20 -8.85 -46.04
N ALA A 24 4.17 -9.94 -45.30
CA ALA A 24 3.29 -9.93 -44.13
C ALA A 24 3.85 -8.83 -43.20
N LYS A 25 3.25 -7.63 -43.23
CA LYS A 25 3.49 -6.64 -42.17
C LYS A 25 3.07 -7.32 -40.86
N ARG A 26 4.05 -7.82 -40.11
CA ARG A 26 3.85 -8.15 -38.70
C ARG A 26 3.33 -6.86 -38.07
N GLN A 27 2.05 -6.83 -37.70
CA GLN A 27 1.53 -5.73 -36.89
C GLN A 27 2.28 -5.80 -35.56
N VAL A 28 3.30 -4.98 -35.43
CA VAL A 28 3.89 -4.68 -34.14
C VAL A 28 2.83 -3.86 -33.43
N HIS A 29 2.11 -4.51 -32.52
CA HIS A 29 1.25 -3.80 -31.59
C HIS A 29 2.17 -2.94 -30.72
N ASP A 30 2.12 -1.63 -30.93
CA ASP A 30 3.01 -0.64 -30.29
C ASP A 30 2.61 -0.34 -28.83
N ASN A 31 2.07 -1.34 -28.13
CA ASN A 31 1.63 -1.24 -26.74
C ASN A 31 2.52 -2.12 -25.85
N THR A 32 3.83 -1.93 -25.94
CA THR A 32 4.77 -2.62 -25.05
C THR A 32 4.83 -1.87 -23.73
N LEU A 33 4.66 -2.58 -22.61
CA LEU A 33 4.79 -2.01 -21.28
C LEU A 33 6.26 -1.64 -21.02
N GLU A 34 6.56 -0.36 -20.87
CA GLU A 34 7.93 0.11 -20.64
C GLU A 34 8.31 0.21 -19.14
N LEU A 35 7.38 0.67 -18.28
CA LEU A 35 7.65 0.88 -16.86
C LEU A 35 6.36 0.81 -16.01
N VAL A 36 6.46 0.20 -14.82
CA VAL A 36 5.39 0.20 -13.80
C VAL A 36 5.99 0.48 -12.44
N HIS A 37 5.42 1.47 -11.75
CA HIS A 37 5.65 1.69 -10.32
C HIS A 37 4.41 1.24 -9.54
N VAL A 38 4.58 0.31 -8.61
CA VAL A 38 3.50 -0.14 -7.72
C VAL A 38 3.84 0.27 -6.30
N ILE A 39 2.98 1.09 -5.69
CA ILE A 39 3.05 1.45 -4.28
C ILE A 39 1.78 0.92 -3.63
N PHE A 40 1.94 -0.04 -2.72
CA PHE A 40 0.83 -0.65 -2.00
C PHE A 40 1.09 -0.60 -0.50
N ARG A 41 0.01 -0.57 0.28
CA ARG A 41 0.08 -0.75 1.73
C ARG A 41 0.40 -2.21 2.02
N HIS A 42 1.11 -2.46 3.11
CA HIS A 42 1.22 -3.80 3.68
C HIS A 42 -0.16 -4.45 3.86
N GLY A 43 -0.21 -5.79 3.86
CA GLY A 43 -1.45 -6.52 4.11
C GLY A 43 -1.89 -6.56 5.58
N ASP A 44 -2.87 -7.42 5.90
CA ASP A 44 -3.47 -7.57 7.21
C ASP A 44 -2.42 -8.00 8.23
N ARG A 45 -2.52 -7.41 9.43
CA ARG A 45 -1.58 -7.64 10.53
C ARG A 45 -2.34 -7.91 11.80
N THR A 46 -1.73 -8.64 12.71
CA THR A 46 -2.14 -8.66 14.13
C THR A 46 -2.08 -7.23 14.70
N PRO A 47 -2.88 -6.89 15.72
CA PRO A 47 -2.77 -5.60 16.38
C PRO A 47 -1.34 -5.26 16.81
N ASP A 48 -0.96 -3.98 16.66
CA ASP A 48 0.29 -3.47 17.21
C ASP A 48 0.07 -3.13 18.69
N LYS A 49 1.04 -3.46 19.54
CA LYS A 49 0.95 -3.20 20.99
C LYS A 49 0.64 -1.73 21.31
N SER A 50 1.09 -0.80 20.48
CA SER A 50 0.89 0.64 20.68
C SER A 50 -0.53 1.13 20.43
N VAL A 51 -1.37 0.37 19.73
CA VAL A 51 -2.76 0.75 19.40
C VAL A 51 -3.81 0.01 20.23
N MET A 52 -3.43 -1.06 20.93
CA MET A 52 -4.31 -1.81 21.83
C MET A 52 -4.78 -0.96 23.02
N TYR A 53 -5.88 -1.35 23.64
CA TYR A 53 -6.54 -0.60 24.72
C TYR A 53 -6.87 -1.49 25.92
N LYS A 54 -7.04 -0.88 27.09
CA LYS A 54 -7.07 -1.58 28.38
C LYS A 54 -8.15 -2.68 28.46
N ASN A 55 -9.36 -2.39 27.96
CA ASN A 55 -10.50 -3.29 28.05
C ASN A 55 -10.67 -4.19 26.81
N ASP A 56 -9.66 -4.26 25.94
CA ASP A 56 -9.64 -5.19 24.83
C ASP A 56 -9.62 -6.64 25.38
N PRO A 57 -10.57 -7.51 24.98
CA PRO A 57 -10.54 -8.93 25.38
C PRO A 57 -9.23 -9.63 25.04
N TYR A 58 -8.53 -9.15 24.00
CA TYR A 58 -7.29 -9.71 23.50
C TYR A 58 -6.05 -8.95 23.98
N ILE A 59 -6.17 -8.09 25.01
CA ILE A 59 -5.06 -7.27 25.52
C ILE A 59 -3.82 -8.07 25.93
N ASN A 60 -4.03 -9.30 26.42
CA ASN A 60 -2.97 -10.20 26.86
C ASN A 60 -2.56 -11.21 25.77
N GLU A 61 -3.18 -11.17 24.59
CA GLU A 61 -2.81 -12.05 23.50
C GLU A 61 -1.46 -11.66 22.92
N THR A 62 -0.59 -12.67 22.82
CA THR A 62 0.72 -12.51 22.18
C THR A 62 0.65 -12.73 20.67
N TYR A 63 -0.45 -13.30 20.19
CA TYR A 63 -0.65 -13.73 18.80
C TYR A 63 0.43 -14.72 18.33
N TYR A 64 1.00 -15.51 19.23
CA TYR A 64 1.99 -16.53 18.90
C TYR A 64 1.41 -17.57 17.91
N PRO A 65 2.16 -18.03 16.89
CA PRO A 65 3.57 -17.73 16.60
C PRO A 65 3.81 -16.49 15.72
N ILE A 66 2.75 -15.79 15.31
CA ILE A 66 2.82 -14.63 14.41
C ILE A 66 3.47 -13.44 15.14
N GLY A 67 3.03 -13.16 16.37
CA GLY A 67 3.50 -12.05 17.19
C GLY A 67 2.79 -10.73 16.87
N LEU A 68 2.85 -9.78 17.81
CA LEU A 68 2.21 -8.47 17.70
C LEU A 68 2.74 -7.63 16.52
N GLY A 69 1.81 -6.92 15.88
CA GLY A 69 2.09 -6.10 14.70
C GLY A 69 2.66 -6.88 13.51
N GLN A 70 2.58 -8.20 13.39
CA GLN A 70 3.16 -8.92 12.24
C GLN A 70 2.12 -9.24 11.16
N LEU A 71 2.58 -9.44 9.91
CA LEU A 71 1.71 -9.80 8.79
C LEU A 71 1.05 -11.17 9.00
N THR A 72 -0.26 -11.23 8.82
CA THR A 72 -1.01 -12.49 8.79
C THR A 72 -0.82 -13.20 7.44
N ASN A 73 -1.29 -14.43 7.31
CA ASN A 73 -1.23 -15.18 6.03
C ASN A 73 -2.38 -14.83 5.06
N HIS A 74 -3.28 -13.94 5.47
CA HIS A 74 -4.48 -13.58 4.75
C HIS A 74 -4.55 -12.07 4.52
N GLU A 75 -5.29 -11.65 3.52
CA GLU A 75 -5.63 -10.26 3.21
C GLU A 75 -7.10 -10.21 2.83
N ASN A 76 -7.94 -9.53 3.61
CA ASN A 76 -9.39 -9.50 3.43
C ASN A 76 -9.99 -10.91 3.28
N GLY A 77 -9.47 -11.89 4.02
CA GLY A 77 -9.90 -13.29 3.96
C GLY A 77 -9.32 -14.12 2.81
N PHE A 78 -8.57 -13.52 1.88
CA PHE A 78 -7.93 -14.23 0.77
C PHE A 78 -6.47 -14.53 1.06
N LYS A 79 -5.92 -15.60 0.48
CA LYS A 79 -4.46 -15.73 0.41
C LYS A 79 -3.94 -14.68 -0.57
N MET A 80 -2.80 -14.08 -0.27
CA MET A 80 -2.28 -12.96 -1.05
C MET A 80 -2.08 -13.22 -2.55
N PRO A 81 -1.70 -14.43 -3.03
CA PRO A 81 -1.69 -14.69 -4.46
C PRO A 81 -3.06 -14.52 -5.14
N GLU A 82 -4.15 -14.90 -4.45
CA GLU A 82 -5.53 -14.74 -4.93
C GLU A 82 -5.96 -13.27 -4.89
N TRP A 83 -5.65 -12.59 -3.79
CA TRP A 83 -5.89 -11.15 -3.64
C TRP A 83 -5.17 -10.34 -4.73
N ALA A 84 -3.88 -10.60 -4.94
CA ALA A 84 -3.05 -9.92 -5.94
C ALA A 84 -3.56 -10.17 -7.37
N ALA A 85 -4.01 -11.38 -7.67
CA ALA A 85 -4.62 -11.70 -8.96
C ALA A 85 -5.91 -10.90 -9.20
N ARG A 86 -6.70 -10.64 -8.14
CA ARG A 86 -7.95 -9.89 -8.22
C ARG A 86 -7.74 -8.39 -8.32
N VAL A 87 -6.79 -7.84 -7.55
CA VAL A 87 -6.52 -6.39 -7.49
C VAL A 87 -5.67 -5.93 -8.67
N TYR A 88 -4.72 -6.75 -9.12
CA TYR A 88 -3.78 -6.39 -10.17
C TYR A 88 -3.83 -7.37 -11.36
N PRO A 89 -5.00 -7.55 -12.02
CA PRO A 89 -5.18 -8.61 -13.02
C PRO A 89 -4.19 -8.52 -14.20
N LYS A 90 -3.78 -7.30 -14.58
CA LYS A 90 -2.84 -7.04 -15.68
C LYS A 90 -1.38 -7.41 -15.34
N ILE A 91 -1.00 -7.32 -14.07
CA ILE A 91 0.37 -7.61 -13.60
C ILE A 91 0.39 -8.72 -12.55
N ARG A 92 -0.63 -9.58 -12.54
CA ARG A 92 -0.85 -10.59 -11.49
C ARG A 92 0.39 -11.45 -11.22
N HIS A 93 1.14 -11.80 -12.26
CA HIS A 93 2.32 -12.65 -12.14
C HIS A 93 3.44 -11.95 -11.35
N LEU A 94 3.67 -10.66 -11.60
CA LEU A 94 4.65 -9.85 -10.85
C LEU A 94 4.19 -9.64 -9.41
N ALA A 95 2.91 -9.33 -9.21
CA ALA A 95 2.37 -9.09 -7.87
C ALA A 95 2.42 -10.36 -6.98
N ILE A 96 2.13 -11.53 -7.55
CA ILE A 96 2.27 -12.82 -6.87
C ILE A 96 3.75 -13.12 -6.57
N MET A 97 4.64 -12.89 -7.54
CA MET A 97 6.07 -13.15 -7.37
C MET A 97 6.68 -12.28 -6.27
N ASP A 98 6.39 -10.98 -6.27
CA ASP A 98 6.86 -10.03 -5.25
C ASP A 98 6.42 -10.46 -3.85
N TYR A 99 5.14 -10.86 -3.70
CA TYR A 99 4.63 -11.36 -2.43
C TYR A 99 5.35 -12.61 -1.95
N ASN A 100 5.50 -13.61 -2.85
CA ASN A 100 6.16 -14.86 -2.51
C ASN A 100 7.60 -14.62 -2.08
N VAL A 101 8.33 -13.71 -2.72
CA VAL A 101 9.70 -13.34 -2.33
C VAL A 101 9.70 -12.61 -0.99
N SER A 102 8.82 -11.63 -0.81
CA SER A 102 8.74 -10.78 0.39
C SER A 102 8.26 -11.51 1.64
N THR A 103 7.66 -12.70 1.48
CA THR A 103 7.10 -13.49 2.59
C THR A 103 7.62 -14.93 2.65
N ALA A 104 8.65 -15.27 1.85
CA ALA A 104 9.20 -16.63 1.73
C ALA A 104 9.67 -17.23 3.06
N THR A 105 10.07 -16.39 4.02
CA THR A 105 10.50 -16.81 5.35
C THR A 105 9.83 -15.97 6.44
N SER A 106 9.80 -16.48 7.67
CA SER A 106 9.32 -15.71 8.83
C SER A 106 10.12 -14.42 9.05
N GLN A 107 11.40 -14.40 8.65
CA GLN A 107 12.23 -13.20 8.72
C GLN A 107 11.85 -12.18 7.64
N LEU A 108 11.67 -12.61 6.40
CA LEU A 108 11.25 -11.73 5.29
C LEU A 108 9.84 -11.18 5.53
N LYS A 109 8.95 -12.02 6.06
CA LYS A 109 7.61 -11.61 6.46
C LYS A 109 7.62 -10.58 7.59
N ARG A 110 8.52 -10.74 8.56
CA ARG A 110 8.77 -9.72 9.59
C ARG A 110 9.29 -8.45 8.94
N LEU A 111 10.34 -8.51 8.12
CA LEU A 111 10.93 -7.33 7.46
C LEU A 111 9.92 -6.58 6.58
N SER A 112 9.08 -7.27 5.82
CA SER A 112 8.03 -6.66 5.00
C SER A 112 6.90 -6.03 5.83
N SER A 113 6.70 -6.50 7.06
CA SER A 113 5.79 -5.85 8.01
C SER A 113 6.47 -4.69 8.76
N VAL A 114 7.77 -4.74 9.04
CA VAL A 114 8.40 -3.84 10.01
C VAL A 114 8.62 -2.45 9.41
N ARG A 115 8.25 -1.44 10.21
CA ARG A 115 8.33 0.00 9.92
C ARG A 115 9.77 0.51 9.67
N GLU A 116 10.75 -0.36 9.82
CA GLU A 116 12.19 -0.10 9.76
C GLU A 116 12.77 -0.35 8.36
N PHE A 117 12.14 -1.20 7.54
CA PHE A 117 12.55 -1.42 6.15
C PHE A 117 11.91 -0.43 5.17
N ALA A 118 10.83 0.25 5.58
CA ALA A 118 10.33 1.40 4.84
C ALA A 118 11.40 2.50 4.88
N THR A 119 12.08 2.69 3.75
CA THR A 119 13.02 3.81 3.58
C THR A 119 12.33 5.12 3.98
N ARG A 120 13.11 6.14 4.38
CA ARG A 120 12.59 7.50 4.68
C ARG A 120 11.65 8.05 3.59
N THR A 121 11.71 7.50 2.38
CA THR A 121 10.82 7.82 1.27
C THR A 121 9.37 7.41 1.53
N LEU A 122 9.11 6.19 2.00
CA LEU A 122 7.75 5.61 2.08
C LEU A 122 7.11 5.68 3.47
N ARG A 123 7.85 6.17 4.46
CA ARG A 123 7.37 6.30 5.84
C ARG A 123 6.79 7.69 6.08
N ARG A 124 5.75 7.77 6.92
CA ARG A 124 5.27 9.07 7.45
C ARG A 124 6.42 9.81 8.13
N PRO A 125 6.66 11.10 7.83
CA PRO A 125 7.88 11.81 8.25
C PRO A 125 7.86 12.33 9.69
N ASN A 126 7.09 11.68 10.58
CA ASN A 126 6.88 12.10 11.96
C ASN A 126 8.18 12.16 12.79
N SER A 127 9.15 11.28 12.51
CA SER A 127 10.36 11.13 13.33
C SER A 127 11.60 11.82 12.77
N TYR A 128 11.54 12.41 11.57
CA TYR A 128 12.72 13.00 10.91
C TYR A 128 12.44 14.31 10.15
N CYS A 129 11.20 14.78 10.09
CA CYS A 129 10.87 16.09 9.53
C CYS A 129 10.18 16.97 10.58
N PRO A 130 10.95 17.80 11.31
CA PRO A 130 10.38 18.71 12.32
C PRO A 130 9.37 19.70 11.73
N VAL A 131 9.56 20.12 10.47
CA VAL A 131 8.63 21.02 9.77
C VAL A 131 7.28 20.34 9.59
N TYR A 132 7.26 19.10 9.10
CA TYR A 132 6.03 18.32 8.97
C TYR A 132 5.32 18.17 10.31
N LEU A 133 6.06 17.79 11.36
CA LEU A 133 5.46 17.58 12.68
C LEU A 133 4.80 18.86 13.22
N ARG A 134 5.46 20.02 13.09
CA ARG A 134 4.88 21.31 13.50
C ARG A 134 3.60 21.65 12.72
N GLU A 135 3.62 21.50 11.40
CA GLU A 135 2.45 21.76 10.57
C GLU A 135 1.30 20.78 10.85
N LEU A 136 1.62 19.52 11.16
CA LEU A 136 0.61 18.51 11.49
C LEU A 136 -0.04 18.82 12.84
N VAL A 137 0.76 19.16 13.86
CA VAL A 137 0.24 19.55 15.18
C VAL A 137 -0.66 20.78 15.04
N LYS A 138 -0.24 21.79 14.27
CA LYS A 138 -1.05 22.97 13.99
C LYS A 138 -2.38 22.61 13.30
N ALA A 139 -2.36 21.73 12.31
CA ALA A 139 -3.57 21.30 11.61
C ALA A 139 -4.52 20.51 12.53
N LEU A 140 -3.99 19.59 13.36
CA LEU A 140 -4.78 18.82 14.32
C LEU A 140 -5.36 19.66 15.47
N GLN A 141 -4.77 20.83 15.75
CA GLN A 141 -5.24 21.77 16.77
C GLN A 141 -6.12 22.90 16.20
N SER A 142 -6.43 22.85 14.89
CA SER A 142 -7.25 23.86 14.24
C SER A 142 -8.71 23.83 14.73
N GLU A 143 -9.38 24.98 14.65
CA GLU A 143 -10.79 25.10 15.08
C GLU A 143 -11.72 24.09 14.40
N PRO A 144 -11.63 23.84 13.08
CA PRO A 144 -12.44 22.82 12.42
C PRO A 144 -12.28 21.41 13.00
N VAL A 145 -11.09 21.07 13.50
CA VAL A 145 -10.87 19.76 14.14
C VAL A 145 -11.47 19.74 15.54
N LYS A 146 -11.40 20.84 16.29
CA LYS A 146 -12.05 20.93 17.60
C LYS A 146 -13.57 20.86 17.48
N ASP A 147 -14.15 21.56 16.50
CA ASP A 147 -15.59 21.53 16.21
C ASP A 147 -16.02 20.12 15.82
N PHE A 148 -15.26 19.46 14.93
CA PHE A 148 -15.51 18.06 14.57
C PHE A 148 -15.47 17.13 15.79
N LEU A 149 -14.48 17.29 16.69
CA LEU A 149 -14.40 16.49 17.92
C LEU A 149 -15.58 16.79 18.87
N LYS A 150 -16.07 18.03 18.91
CA LYS A 150 -17.23 18.42 19.71
C LYS A 150 -18.52 17.80 19.17
N GLU A 151 -18.69 17.77 17.86
CA GLU A 151 -19.81 17.09 17.19
C GLU A 151 -19.82 15.59 17.47
N HIS A 152 -18.63 14.98 17.58
CA HIS A 152 -18.46 13.55 17.85
C HIS A 152 -18.34 13.22 19.34
N LYS A 153 -18.56 14.18 20.25
CA LYS A 153 -18.31 14.01 21.69
C LYS A 153 -18.98 12.76 22.28
N ALA A 154 -20.25 12.51 21.94
CA ALA A 154 -20.98 11.35 22.44
C ALA A 154 -20.34 10.01 22.03
N LEU A 155 -19.84 9.93 20.79
CA LEU A 155 -19.09 8.77 20.30
C LEU A 155 -17.77 8.61 21.08
N MET A 156 -17.04 9.70 21.29
CA MET A 156 -15.77 9.68 22.03
C MET A 156 -15.98 9.19 23.47
N GLU A 157 -17.00 9.69 24.17
CA GLU A 157 -17.36 9.30 25.54
C GLU A 157 -17.75 7.82 25.61
N TYR A 158 -18.63 7.36 24.70
CA TYR A 158 -19.03 5.95 24.64
C TYR A 158 -17.82 5.02 24.41
N VAL A 159 -16.94 5.37 23.47
CA VAL A 159 -15.73 4.58 23.21
C VAL A 159 -14.77 4.63 24.40
N GLN A 160 -14.65 5.76 25.09
CA GLN A 160 -13.78 5.90 26.27
C GLN A 160 -14.23 5.00 27.42
N GLU A 161 -15.53 4.99 27.74
CA GLU A 161 -16.10 4.16 28.81
C GLU A 161 -15.88 2.67 28.54
N ASN A 162 -16.12 2.23 27.30
CA ASN A 162 -16.01 0.83 26.93
C ASN A 162 -14.55 0.37 26.75
N SER A 163 -13.69 1.20 26.15
CA SER A 163 -12.28 0.84 25.89
C SER A 163 -11.37 1.03 27.11
N GLY A 164 -11.77 1.85 28.09
CA GLY A 164 -10.91 2.23 29.21
C GLY A 164 -9.70 3.08 28.79
N LYS A 165 -9.72 3.65 27.59
CA LYS A 165 -8.66 4.52 27.04
C LYS A 165 -9.22 5.94 26.85
N PRO A 166 -8.48 7.00 27.24
CA PRO A 166 -8.91 8.37 26.99
C PRO A 166 -9.13 8.64 25.49
N MET A 167 -10.29 9.23 25.15
CA MET A 167 -10.67 9.55 23.77
C MET A 167 -10.74 11.07 23.58
N ASN A 168 -9.57 11.72 23.53
CA ASN A 168 -9.49 13.19 23.44
C ASN A 168 -9.05 13.68 22.06
N LYS A 169 -8.48 12.81 21.25
CA LYS A 169 -7.86 13.13 19.95
C LYS A 169 -8.35 12.18 18.87
N LEU A 170 -8.33 12.63 17.62
CA LEU A 170 -8.60 11.77 16.45
C LEU A 170 -7.73 10.50 16.46
N LEU A 171 -6.45 10.62 16.88
CA LEU A 171 -5.52 9.51 16.99
C LEU A 171 -5.96 8.42 18.00
N ASP A 172 -6.69 8.80 19.05
CA ASP A 172 -7.14 7.86 20.08
C ASP A 172 -8.17 6.89 19.48
N VAL A 173 -9.15 7.42 18.75
CA VAL A 173 -10.15 6.63 18.00
C VAL A 173 -9.51 5.89 16.82
N PHE A 174 -8.56 6.50 16.12
CA PHE A 174 -7.80 5.84 15.05
C PHE A 174 -7.09 4.58 15.55
N SER A 175 -6.69 4.54 16.82
CA SER A 175 -6.08 3.36 17.44
C SER A 175 -7.12 2.26 17.71
N ILE A 176 -8.30 2.62 18.23
CA ILE A 176 -9.43 1.68 18.43
C ILE A 176 -9.85 1.06 17.10
N TYR A 177 -10.01 1.89 16.06
CA TYR A 177 -10.35 1.44 14.71
C TYR A 177 -9.31 0.44 14.17
N GLN A 178 -8.02 0.70 14.35
CA GLN A 178 -6.96 -0.21 13.91
C GLN A 178 -7.02 -1.56 14.63
N THR A 179 -7.20 -1.55 15.95
CA THR A 179 -7.28 -2.77 16.77
C THR A 179 -8.49 -3.62 16.35
N LEU A 180 -9.70 -3.04 16.34
CA LEU A 180 -10.92 -3.74 15.95
C LEU A 180 -10.89 -4.26 14.51
N THR A 181 -10.26 -3.51 13.60
CA THR A 181 -10.10 -3.95 12.20
C THR A 181 -9.15 -5.14 12.09
N ALA A 182 -8.02 -5.10 12.78
CA ALA A 182 -7.07 -6.21 12.81
C ALA A 182 -7.70 -7.48 13.42
N GLU A 183 -8.40 -7.35 14.54
CA GLU A 183 -9.12 -8.48 15.17
C GLU A 183 -10.18 -9.06 14.25
N ARG A 184 -10.97 -8.20 13.58
CA ARG A 184 -11.98 -8.64 12.62
C ARG A 184 -11.39 -9.39 11.43
N THR A 185 -10.30 -8.89 10.83
CA THR A 185 -9.66 -9.56 9.69
C THR A 185 -9.01 -10.88 10.09
N MET A 186 -8.71 -11.05 11.38
CA MET A 186 -8.30 -12.32 11.99
C MET A 186 -9.46 -13.26 12.34
N ASN A 187 -10.71 -12.89 12.03
CA ASN A 187 -11.93 -13.61 12.41
C ASN A 187 -12.11 -13.77 13.93
N LEU A 188 -11.60 -12.83 14.72
CA LEU A 188 -11.85 -12.77 16.15
C LEU A 188 -13.22 -12.13 16.44
N THR A 189 -13.84 -12.55 17.53
CA THR A 189 -15.12 -11.99 17.96
C THR A 189 -14.88 -10.62 18.58
N LEU A 190 -15.41 -9.58 17.95
CA LEU A 190 -15.32 -8.24 18.49
C LEU A 190 -16.20 -8.08 19.74
N PRO A 191 -15.83 -7.22 20.70
CA PRO A 191 -16.65 -6.92 21.87
C PRO A 191 -18.06 -6.45 21.49
N GLU A 192 -19.07 -6.82 22.27
CA GLU A 192 -20.48 -6.46 22.00
C GLU A 192 -20.70 -4.95 21.84
N TRP A 193 -20.02 -4.13 22.65
CA TRP A 193 -20.12 -2.67 22.57
C TRP A 193 -19.68 -2.12 21.21
N SER A 194 -18.78 -2.80 20.50
CA SER A 194 -18.26 -2.31 19.22
C SER A 194 -19.31 -2.33 18.11
N LYS A 195 -20.36 -3.17 18.22
CA LYS A 195 -21.39 -3.32 17.17
C LYS A 195 -22.15 -2.03 16.86
N SER A 196 -22.27 -1.13 17.84
CA SER A 196 -22.98 0.14 17.70
C SER A 196 -22.16 1.22 16.97
N VAL A 197 -20.82 1.06 16.94
CA VAL A 197 -19.87 2.10 16.48
C VAL A 197 -18.83 1.61 15.48
N TYR A 198 -18.85 0.32 15.12
CA TYR A 198 -17.94 -0.28 14.16
C TYR A 198 -18.71 -1.13 13.12
N PRO A 199 -18.45 -0.96 11.82
CA PRO A 199 -17.43 -0.08 11.25
C PRO A 199 -17.84 1.41 11.24
N HIS A 200 -19.13 1.72 11.17
CA HIS A 200 -19.63 3.09 11.01
C HIS A 200 -19.50 3.91 12.30
N GLY A 201 -19.13 5.19 12.21
CA GLY A 201 -18.88 6.05 13.37
C GLY A 201 -17.38 6.18 13.64
N ILE A 202 -16.74 5.15 14.20
CA ILE A 202 -15.30 5.25 14.46
C ILE A 202 -14.47 5.32 13.18
N THR A 203 -14.94 4.75 12.06
CA THR A 203 -14.27 4.88 10.76
C THR A 203 -14.24 6.33 10.28
N GLU A 204 -15.28 7.12 10.54
CA GLU A 204 -15.33 8.53 10.12
C GLU A 204 -14.28 9.36 10.86
N VAL A 205 -14.25 9.22 12.20
CA VAL A 205 -13.26 9.90 13.04
C VAL A 205 -11.83 9.44 12.71
N ALA A 206 -11.64 8.14 12.48
CA ALA A 206 -10.37 7.57 12.05
C ALA A 206 -9.94 8.09 10.67
N ALA A 207 -10.86 8.20 9.71
CA ALA A 207 -10.60 8.76 8.40
C ALA A 207 -10.20 10.24 8.50
N LYS A 208 -10.83 11.00 9.41
CA LYS A 208 -10.49 12.40 9.64
C LYS A 208 -9.02 12.59 10.05
N GLN A 209 -8.46 11.71 10.87
CA GLN A 209 -7.02 11.72 11.19
C GLN A 209 -6.16 11.66 9.91
N CYS A 210 -6.49 10.75 9.00
CA CYS A 210 -5.75 10.57 7.73
C CYS A 210 -5.96 11.73 6.75
N GLU A 211 -7.15 12.33 6.75
CA GLU A 211 -7.46 13.54 5.98
C GLU A 211 -6.59 14.73 6.44
N ILE A 212 -6.51 14.95 7.76
CA ILE A 212 -5.73 16.06 8.33
C ILE A 212 -4.24 15.93 8.03
N GLU A 213 -3.69 14.72 8.04
CA GLU A 213 -2.30 14.43 7.63
C GLU A 213 -1.98 14.85 6.18
N ASN A 214 -3.00 15.15 5.37
CA ASN A 214 -2.87 15.60 3.99
C ASN A 214 -3.75 16.83 3.69
N SER A 215 -4.09 17.63 4.69
CA SER A 215 -5.08 18.72 4.56
C SER A 215 -4.58 19.95 3.80
N ASN A 216 -3.27 20.23 3.79
CA ASN A 216 -2.71 21.43 3.17
C ASN A 216 -1.49 21.12 2.27
N ALA A 217 -1.09 22.11 1.47
CA ALA A 217 -0.02 21.95 0.49
C ALA A 217 1.33 21.56 1.14
N VAL A 218 1.63 22.06 2.34
CA VAL A 218 2.87 21.73 3.06
C VAL A 218 2.85 20.27 3.51
N LEU A 219 1.76 19.84 4.15
CA LEU A 219 1.59 18.45 4.59
C LEU A 219 1.60 17.47 3.41
N LYS A 220 0.85 17.75 2.34
CA LYS A 220 0.86 16.93 1.12
C LYS A 220 2.27 16.80 0.53
N ARG A 221 3.00 17.93 0.44
CA ARG A 221 4.37 17.96 -0.10
C ARG A 221 5.37 17.19 0.77
N LEU A 222 5.26 17.31 2.09
CA LEU A 222 6.22 16.67 3.00
C LEU A 222 5.90 15.19 3.27
N ASN A 223 4.62 14.80 3.27
CA ASN A 223 4.19 13.43 3.53
C ASN A 223 4.33 12.52 2.30
N GLY A 224 3.81 12.96 1.15
CA GLY A 224 3.82 12.16 -0.09
C GLY A 224 4.77 12.65 -1.18
N GLY A 225 5.30 13.87 -1.06
CA GLY A 225 6.12 14.46 -2.12
C GLY A 225 7.48 13.81 -2.31
N GLU A 226 8.06 13.20 -1.28
CA GLU A 226 9.34 12.48 -1.42
C GLU A 226 9.18 11.20 -2.26
N CYS A 227 8.06 10.49 -2.13
CA CYS A 227 7.71 9.38 -3.03
C CYS A 227 7.67 9.83 -4.49
N ARG A 228 7.08 11.01 -4.76
CA ARG A 228 6.92 11.54 -6.13
C ARG A 228 8.23 11.93 -6.81
N LYS A 229 9.29 12.24 -6.06
CA LYS A 229 10.59 12.62 -6.65
C LYS A 229 11.37 11.43 -7.20
N ARG A 230 11.01 10.21 -6.80
CA ARG A 230 11.74 8.97 -7.12
C ARG A 230 10.94 8.01 -8.00
N ALA A 231 9.72 8.39 -8.36
CA ALA A 231 8.84 7.66 -9.26
C ALA A 231 8.91 8.24 -10.68
#